data_AF-A0A831NID8-F1
#
_entry.id   AF-A0A831NID8-F1
#
_cell.length_a   1.000
_cell.length_b   1.000
_cell.length_c   1.000
_cell.angle_alpha   90.00
_cell.angle_beta   90.00
_cell.angle_gamma   90.00
#
_symmetry.space_group_name_H-M   'P 1'
#
loop_
_entity.id
_entity.type
_entity.pdbx_description
1 polymer ?
#
loop_
_entity_poly.entity_id
_entity_poly.type
_entity_poly.pdbx_seq_one_letter_code
_entity_poly.pdbx_strand_id
1 'polypeptide(L)' 'TIVCLPEGMKATSRTNKEISNACGKVVFSYQPTKEGMKVTRSLRISRQLQTPSNYKELYALLAEWRDTNNHTLVVKKVAE' A
#
# COMPACT_ATOMS: atom_id res chain seq x y z
N THR A 1 -8.55 -3.18 5.52
CA THR A 1 -8.92 -2.42 6.72
C THR A 1 -9.64 -1.15 6.31
N ILE A 2 -10.63 -0.71 7.09
CA ILE A 2 -11.25 0.61 6.93
C ILE A 2 -10.60 1.55 7.95
N VAL A 3 -10.12 2.70 7.49
CA VAL A 3 -9.61 3.78 8.33
C VAL A 3 -10.70 4.84 8.42
N CYS A 4 -11.34 4.94 9.58
CA CYS A 4 -12.31 5.99 9.85
C CYS A 4 -11.59 7.32 10.01
N LEU A 5 -12.10 8.36 9.35
CA LEU A 5 -11.52 9.69 9.45
C LEU A 5 -12.19 10.48 10.58
N PRO A 6 -11.46 11.37 11.28
CA PRO A 6 -12.08 12.33 12.19
C PRO A 6 -13.09 13.22 11.46
N GLU A 7 -14.07 13.72 12.22
CA GLU A 7 -15.09 14.62 11.68
C GLU A 7 -14.47 15.87 11.05
N GLY A 8 -15.04 16.31 9.92
CA GLY A 8 -14.53 17.46 9.16
C GLY A 8 -13.19 17.21 8.45
N MET A 9 -12.66 15.98 8.43
CA MET A 9 -11.44 15.64 7.69
C MET A 9 -11.72 14.82 6.43
N LYS A 10 -10.87 15.01 5.43
CA LYS A 10 -10.86 14.23 4.19
C LYS A 10 -9.46 13.71 3.90
N ALA A 11 -9.34 12.45 3.52
CA ALA A 11 -8.09 11.88 3.06
C ALA A 11 -7.68 12.51 1.72
N THR A 12 -6.40 12.81 1.57
CA THR A 12 -5.82 13.22 0.29
C THR A 12 -5.91 12.07 -0.71
N SER A 13 -6.11 12.41 -1.98
CA SER A 13 -6.15 11.41 -3.06
C SER A 13 -4.87 10.57 -3.07
N ARG A 14 -5.02 9.26 -3.19
CA ARG A 14 -3.93 8.30 -3.28
C ARG A 14 -4.15 7.41 -4.49
N THR A 15 -3.07 7.14 -5.20
CA THR A 15 -3.06 6.22 -6.33
C THR A 15 -2.77 4.82 -5.83
N ASN A 16 -3.49 3.83 -6.37
CA ASN A 16 -3.17 2.43 -6.15
C ASN A 16 -1.75 2.14 -6.62
N LYS A 17 -1.07 1.22 -5.94
CA LYS A 17 0.29 0.82 -6.27
C LYS A 17 0.38 -0.68 -6.43
N GLU A 18 1.08 -1.11 -7.47
CA GLU A 18 1.28 -2.51 -7.78
C GLU A 18 2.70 -2.73 -8.29
N ILE A 19 3.38 -3.73 -7.72
CA ILE A 19 4.64 -4.27 -8.25
C ILE A 19 4.44 -5.76 -8.43
N SER A 20 4.77 -6.26 -9.62
CA SER A 20 4.72 -7.69 -9.95
C SER A 20 6.01 -8.08 -10.63
N ASN A 21 6.68 -9.13 -10.14
CA ASN A 21 7.92 -9.64 -10.71
C ASN A 21 8.03 -11.17 -10.53
N ALA A 22 9.16 -11.75 -10.94
CA ALA A 22 9.39 -13.21 -10.90
C ALA A 22 9.32 -13.80 -9.48
N CYS A 23 9.54 -13.01 -8.44
CA CYS A 23 9.50 -13.45 -7.04
C CYS A 23 8.12 -13.30 -6.41
N GLY A 24 7.19 -12.54 -7.01
CA GLY A 24 5.88 -12.32 -6.41
C GLY A 24 5.22 -11.00 -6.79
N LYS A 25 4.34 -10.54 -5.90
CA LYS A 25 3.49 -9.37 -6.13
C LYS A 25 3.22 -8.60 -4.83
N VAL A 26 3.23 -7.27 -4.91
CA VAL A 26 2.77 -6.33 -3.88
C VAL A 26 1.66 -5.47 -4.45
N VAL A 27 0.58 -5.30 -3.69
CA VAL A 27 -0.54 -4.41 -4.05
C VAL A 27 -0.93 -3.55 -2.86
N PHE A 28 -1.11 -2.26 -3.11
CA PHE A 28 -1.77 -1.30 -2.25
C PHE A 28 -2.96 -0.71 -3.00
N SER A 29 -4.16 -0.83 -2.43
CA SER A 29 -5.35 -0.17 -2.96
C SER A 29 -6.02 0.73 -1.94
N TYR A 30 -6.48 1.88 -2.41
CA TYR A 30 -7.09 2.94 -1.63
C TYR A 30 -8.45 3.26 -2.23
N GLN A 31 -9.51 2.96 -1.50
CA GLN A 31 -10.89 3.14 -1.94
C GLN A 31 -11.60 4.07 -0.95
N PRO A 32 -11.95 5.30 -1.34
CA PRO A 32 -12.76 6.18 -0.49
C PRO A 32 -14.09 5.51 -0.12
N THR A 33 -14.50 5.66 1.13
CA THR A 33 -15.79 5.19 1.64
C THR A 33 -16.54 6.34 2.31
N LYS A 34 -17.78 6.11 2.74
CA LYS A 34 -18.56 7.11 3.50
C LYS A 34 -17.89 7.48 4.84
N GLU A 35 -17.28 6.50 5.50
CA GLU A 35 -16.67 6.63 6.83
C GLU A 35 -15.18 7.05 6.77
N GLY A 36 -14.56 6.99 5.59
CA GLY A 36 -13.15 7.32 5.44
C GLY A 36 -12.50 6.66 4.21
N MET A 37 -11.51 5.79 4.45
CA MET A 37 -10.73 5.14 3.40
C MET A 37 -10.60 3.63 3.68
N LYS A 38 -11.04 2.80 2.73
CA LYS A 38 -10.72 1.37 2.73
C LYS A 38 -9.35 1.17 2.10
N VAL A 39 -8.43 0.61 2.89
CA VAL A 39 -7.07 0.28 2.46
C VAL A 39 -6.92 -1.23 2.38
N THR A 40 -6.48 -1.73 1.24
CA THR A 40 -6.10 -3.14 1.06
C THR A 40 -4.62 -3.22 0.75
N ARG A 41 -3.92 -4.11 1.43
CA ARG A 41 -2.49 -4.37 1.22
C ARG A 41 -2.29 -5.87 1.06
N SER A 42 -1.56 -6.30 0.05
CA SER A 42 -1.17 -7.69 -0.11
C SER A 42 0.29 -7.81 -0.53
N LEU A 43 0.96 -8.79 0.05
CA LEU A 43 2.29 -9.25 -0.34
C LEU A 43 2.18 -10.75 -0.60
N ARG A 44 2.55 -11.19 -1.79
CA ARG A 44 2.67 -12.59 -2.15
C ARG A 44 4.09 -12.84 -2.62
N ILE A 45 4.78 -13.76 -1.94
CA ILE A 45 6.08 -14.29 -2.38
C ILE A 45 5.86 -15.69 -2.93
N SER A 46 6.22 -15.91 -4.19
CA SER A 46 5.90 -17.13 -4.93
C SER A 46 6.94 -18.25 -4.76
N ARG A 47 8.11 -17.95 -4.18
CA ARG A 47 9.22 -18.90 -3.98
C ARG A 47 9.77 -18.78 -2.57
N GLN A 48 9.97 -19.89 -1.87
CA GLN A 48 10.60 -19.86 -0.54
C GLN A 48 12.12 -19.75 -0.63
N LEU A 49 12.75 -20.54 -1.50
CA LEU A 49 14.20 -20.50 -1.71
C LEU A 49 14.56 -19.33 -2.62
N GLN A 50 15.38 -18.43 -2.10
CA GLN A 50 15.87 -17.23 -2.78
C GLN A 50 17.37 -17.38 -2.99
N THR A 51 17.86 -16.94 -4.15
CA THR A 51 19.27 -17.02 -4.57
C THR A 51 19.82 -15.63 -4.77
N PRO A 52 21.14 -15.42 -4.73
CA PRO A 52 21.72 -14.11 -5.02
C PRO A 52 21.24 -13.52 -6.35
N SER A 53 21.00 -14.37 -7.36
CA SER A 53 20.51 -13.95 -8.68
C SER A 53 19.08 -13.40 -8.70
N ASN A 54 18.22 -13.74 -7.75
CA ASN A 54 16.82 -13.26 -7.68
C ASN A 54 16.55 -12.34 -6.48
N TYR A 55 17.59 -12.05 -5.70
CA TYR A 55 17.49 -11.23 -4.51
C TYR A 55 17.05 -9.80 -4.83
N LYS A 56 17.44 -9.26 -5.98
CA LYS A 56 17.05 -7.91 -6.42
C LYS A 56 15.53 -7.80 -6.57
N GLU A 57 14.90 -8.79 -7.19
CA GLU A 57 13.46 -8.87 -7.39
C GLU A 57 12.72 -9.05 -6.06
N LEU A 58 13.22 -9.92 -5.18
CA LEU A 58 12.68 -10.08 -3.83
C LEU A 58 12.77 -8.77 -3.04
N TYR A 59 13.95 -8.14 -3.06
CA TYR A 59 14.20 -6.89 -2.34
C TYR A 59 13.27 -5.78 -2.83
N ALA A 60 13.00 -5.67 -4.13
CA ALA A 60 12.06 -4.70 -4.66
C ALA A 60 10.64 -4.86 -4.05
N LEU A 61 10.15 -6.10 -3.90
CA LEU A 61 8.87 -6.36 -3.25
C LEU A 61 8.89 -5.99 -1.76
N LEU A 62 9.95 -6.37 -1.04
CA LEU A 62 10.07 -6.10 0.40
C LEU A 62 10.28 -4.62 0.70
N ALA A 63 11.06 -3.92 -0.13
CA ALA A 63 11.27 -2.48 -0.01
C ALA A 63 9.97 -1.72 -0.20
N GLU A 64 9.19 -2.08 -1.23
CA GLU A 64 7.87 -1.48 -1.47
C GLU A 64 6.88 -1.77 -0.34
N TRP A 65 6.89 -3.00 0.18
CA TRP A 65 6.07 -3.39 1.33
C TRP A 65 6.45 -2.65 2.62
N ARG A 66 7.72 -2.23 2.75
CA ARG A 66 8.23 -1.51 3.92
C ARG A 66 8.16 0.00 3.79
N ASP A 67 7.90 0.54 2.59
CA ASP A 67 7.86 1.98 2.36
C ASP A 67 6.73 2.60 3.20
N THR A 68 7.11 3.38 4.21
CA THR A 68 6.19 4.04 5.13
C THR A 68 5.19 4.93 4.41
N ASN A 69 5.53 5.47 3.24
CA ASN A 69 4.62 6.29 2.45
C ASN A 69 3.37 5.52 2.02
N ASN A 70 3.45 4.20 1.82
CA ASN A 70 2.28 3.37 1.51
C ASN A 70 1.45 2.99 2.74
N HIS A 71 1.98 3.25 3.94
CA HIS A 71 1.32 2.99 5.22
C HIS A 71 0.76 4.27 5.85
N THR A 72 1.05 5.42 5.28
CA THR A 72 0.60 6.73 5.76
C THR A 72 -0.52 7.30 4.88
N LEU A 73 -1.62 7.66 5.52
CA LEU A 73 -2.68 8.48 4.92
C LEU A 73 -2.52 9.91 5.41
N VAL A 74 -2.42 10.85 4.48
CA VAL A 74 -2.45 12.28 4.78
C VAL A 74 -3.90 12.75 4.72
N VAL A 75 -4.33 13.48 5.73
CA VAL A 75 -5.68 14.02 5.83
C VAL A 75 -5.62 15.55 5.88
N LYS A 76 -6.67 16.19 5.37
CA LYS A 76 -6.85 17.64 5.43
C LYS A 76 -8.22 18.00 5.95
N LYS A 77 -8.32 19.13 6.66
CA LYS A 77 -9.60 19.71 7.04
C LYS A 77 -10.37 20.09 5.78
N VAL A 78 -11.65 19.77 5.74
CA VAL A 78 -12.57 20.28 4.71
C VAL A 78 -12.77 21.76 5.02
N ALA A 79 -12.40 22.65 4.09
CA ALA A 79 -12.66 24.08 4.26
C ALA A 79 -14.18 24.29 4.30
N GLU A 80 -14.62 25.17 5.20
CA GLU A 80 -16.01 25.60 5.33
C GLU A 80 -16.53 26.25 4.04
#